data_AF-A0AAF0VPE6-F1
#
_entry.id   AF-A0AAF0VPE6-F1
#
_cell.length_a   1.000
_cell.length_b   1.000
_cell.length_c   1.000
_cell.angle_alpha   90.00
_cell.angle_beta   90.00
_cell.angle_gamma   90.00
#
_symmetry.space_group_name_H-M   'P 1'
#
loop_
_entity.id
_entity.type
_entity.pdbx_description
1 polymer ?
#
loop_
_entity_poly.entity_id
_entity_poly.type
_entity_poly.pdbx_seq_one_letter_code
_entity_poly.pdbx_strand_id
1 'polypeptide(L)'
;MTARLALALLFIVPAALAYPYETLTQRWILGVAVTVVILLFAWWRGDFATTKLARRWSIWRGNHSEGGSGDDAGTATVLLRLDEPASDELPVALIAGYTDRYGLRCDKVRITSRDRAGERRTWITLTLDAAQNLSALQARSARIPLQDTADVVGRRLADHLRENGWTVSVLEVAPRPVSGEAKETWRTITDGTGFLTAYRMPTASLPEALAAVWAHPSEEIWTAVEFGPGTVAAVCAVRTAERPGSGAPIPGLGTLGGRQRAVLDALNPLSARRIGDHQPAGPALAEELRWPMGAGVRT
;
A
#
# COMPACT_ATOMS: atom_id res chain seq x y z
N MET A 1 4.81 -13.53 15.91
CA MET A 1 4.82 -13.69 17.38
C MET A 1 5.28 -15.08 17.80
N THR A 2 4.78 -16.15 17.17
CA THR A 2 5.17 -17.55 17.42
C THR A 2 6.67 -17.79 17.47
N ALA A 3 7.42 -17.40 16.42
CA ALA A 3 8.87 -17.58 16.38
C ALA A 3 9.60 -16.81 17.50
N ARG A 4 9.12 -15.62 17.88
CA ARG A 4 9.72 -14.84 18.99
C ARG A 4 9.50 -15.50 20.33
N LEU A 5 8.29 -16.02 20.57
CA LEU A 5 7.97 -16.75 21.80
C LEU A 5 8.77 -18.05 21.89
N ALA A 6 8.86 -18.81 20.80
CA ALA A 6 9.67 -20.03 20.75
C ALA A 6 11.15 -19.74 21.05
N LEU A 7 11.72 -18.70 20.44
CA LEU A 7 13.11 -18.32 20.66
C LEU A 7 13.32 -17.79 22.09
N ALA A 8 12.39 -17.02 22.65
CA ALA A 8 12.45 -16.59 24.04
C ALA A 8 12.43 -17.78 25.02
N LEU A 9 11.51 -18.74 24.80
CA LEU A 9 11.44 -19.97 25.61
C LEU A 9 12.72 -20.80 25.50
N LEU A 10 13.31 -20.88 24.31
CA LEU A 10 14.58 -21.57 24.07
C LEU A 10 15.74 -20.99 24.90
N PHE A 11 15.73 -19.70 25.23
CA PHE A 11 16.77 -19.10 26.09
C PHE A 11 16.38 -19.09 27.58
N ILE A 12 15.10 -18.92 27.91
CA ILE A 12 14.62 -18.89 29.30
C ILE A 12 14.74 -20.26 29.97
N VAL A 13 14.36 -21.34 29.28
CA VAL A 13 14.35 -22.69 29.87
C VAL A 13 15.75 -23.17 30.26
N PRO A 14 16.78 -23.10 29.38
CA PRO A 14 18.14 -23.48 29.76
C PRO A 14 18.74 -22.58 30.84
N ALA A 15 18.41 -21.28 30.84
CA ALA A 15 18.85 -20.38 31.90
C ALA A 15 18.26 -20.78 33.26
N ALA A 16 16.98 -21.12 33.32
CA ALA A 16 16.34 -21.60 34.56
C ALA A 16 16.95 -22.93 35.05
N LEU A 17 17.27 -23.85 34.12
CA LEU A 17 17.92 -25.12 34.45
C LEU A 17 19.38 -24.96 34.92
N ALA A 18 20.02 -23.82 34.66
CA ALA A 18 21.38 -23.53 35.11
C ALA A 18 21.46 -23.04 36.56
N TYR A 19 20.33 -22.96 37.28
CA TYR A 19 20.28 -22.65 38.71
C TYR A 19 20.77 -23.85 39.55
N PRO A 20 21.57 -23.66 40.61
CA PRO A 20 22.07 -22.40 41.19
C PRO A 20 23.32 -21.88 40.45
N TYR A 21 23.35 -20.58 40.11
CA TYR A 21 24.37 -19.94 39.25
C TYR A 21 25.73 -19.73 39.94
N GLU A 22 26.38 -20.82 40.32
CA GLU A 22 27.62 -20.82 41.10
C GLU A 22 28.88 -20.66 40.24
N THR A 23 28.84 -21.13 38.99
CA THR A 23 29.98 -21.11 38.07
C THR A 23 29.95 -19.92 37.10
N LEU A 24 31.14 -19.51 36.61
CA LEU A 24 31.29 -18.45 35.62
C LEU A 24 30.48 -18.75 34.34
N THR A 25 30.47 -20.01 33.89
CA THR A 25 29.74 -20.46 32.71
C THR A 25 28.22 -20.32 32.89
N GLN A 26 27.68 -20.68 34.05
CA GLN A 26 26.24 -20.53 34.34
C GLN A 26 25.81 -19.06 34.36
N ARG A 27 26.66 -18.16 34.89
CA ARG A 27 26.40 -16.71 34.87
C ARG A 27 26.42 -16.12 33.46
N TRP A 28 27.32 -16.61 32.59
CA TRP A 28 27.32 -16.25 31.16
C TRP A 28 26.05 -16.68 30.44
N ILE A 29 25.59 -17.91 30.69
CA ILE A 29 24.33 -18.43 30.11
C ILE A 29 23.15 -17.53 30.52
N LEU A 30 23.07 -17.16 31.80
CA LEU A 30 22.04 -16.23 32.29
C LEU A 30 22.15 -14.86 31.62
N GLY A 31 23.36 -14.28 31.55
CA GLY A 31 23.58 -12.97 30.93
C GLY A 31 23.19 -12.93 29.46
N VAL A 32 23.55 -13.97 28.69
CA VAL A 32 23.15 -14.11 27.28
C VAL A 32 21.64 -14.25 27.15
N ALA A 33 21.01 -15.11 27.97
CA ALA A 33 19.57 -15.32 27.92
C ALA A 33 18.80 -14.02 28.21
N VAL A 34 19.17 -13.29 29.26
CA VAL A 34 18.55 -12.00 29.60
C VAL A 34 18.74 -10.99 28.47
N THR A 35 19.95 -10.89 27.92
CA THR A 35 20.25 -9.95 26.82
C THR A 35 19.42 -10.26 25.56
N VAL A 36 19.32 -11.53 25.18
CA VAL A 36 18.54 -11.96 24.02
C VAL A 36 17.05 -11.68 24.23
N VAL A 37 16.50 -12.00 25.40
CA VAL A 37 15.08 -11.72 25.71
C VAL A 37 14.80 -10.22 25.67
N ILE A 38 15.66 -9.39 26.27
CA ILE A 38 15.54 -7.93 26.20
C ILE A 38 15.59 -7.46 24.75
N LEU A 39 16.52 -7.93 23.92
CA LEU A 39 16.61 -7.53 22.51
C LEU A 39 15.41 -7.96 21.67
N LEU A 40 14.86 -9.16 21.90
CA LEU A 40 13.69 -9.67 21.19
C LEU A 40 12.43 -8.87 21.49
N PHE A 41 12.25 -8.49 22.77
CA PHE A 41 11.07 -7.78 23.25
C PHE A 41 11.29 -6.28 23.45
N ALA A 42 12.46 -5.75 23.11
CA ALA A 42 12.75 -4.32 23.14
C ALA A 42 11.72 -3.59 22.26
N TRP A 43 10.75 -2.98 22.94
CA TRP A 43 9.65 -2.27 22.34
C TRP A 43 10.01 -0.80 22.24
N TRP A 44 10.07 -0.27 21.01
CA TRP A 44 10.45 1.11 20.77
C TRP A 44 9.39 1.79 19.91
N ARG A 45 8.55 2.62 20.55
CA ARG A 45 7.61 3.53 19.89
C ARG A 45 6.63 2.81 18.94
N GLY A 46 6.01 1.74 19.42
CA GLY A 46 4.99 0.97 18.69
C GLY A 46 5.48 -0.23 17.88
N ASP A 47 6.80 -0.38 17.68
CA ASP A 47 7.40 -1.47 16.90
C ASP A 47 8.55 -2.13 17.67
N PHE A 48 8.80 -3.41 17.41
CA PHE A 48 9.93 -4.15 17.98
C PHE A 48 11.26 -3.72 17.34
N ALA A 49 12.34 -3.68 18.13
CA ALA A 49 13.69 -3.34 17.65
C ALA A 49 14.13 -4.24 16.47
N THR A 50 13.82 -5.54 16.54
CA THR A 50 14.09 -6.49 15.46
C THR A 50 13.40 -6.12 14.15
N THR A 51 12.16 -5.63 14.22
CA THR A 51 11.42 -5.16 13.04
C THR A 51 12.09 -3.92 12.42
N LYS A 52 12.56 -2.97 13.26
CA LYS A 52 13.28 -1.77 12.76
C LYS A 52 14.61 -2.13 12.09
N LEU A 53 15.36 -3.07 12.67
CA LEU A 53 16.63 -3.52 12.09
C LEU A 53 16.43 -4.21 10.75
N ALA A 54 15.45 -5.12 10.67
CA ALA A 54 15.09 -5.78 9.41
C ALA A 54 14.69 -4.76 8.32
N ARG A 55 13.88 -3.75 8.67
CA ARG A 55 13.53 -2.67 7.73
C ARG A 55 14.76 -1.88 7.30
N ARG A 56 15.66 -1.53 8.22
CA ARG A 56 16.89 -0.81 7.88
C ARG A 56 17.79 -1.61 6.94
N TRP A 57 17.89 -2.93 7.15
CA TRP A 57 18.59 -3.82 6.22
C TRP A 57 17.89 -3.85 4.86
N SER A 58 16.56 -3.94 4.82
CA SER A 58 15.80 -3.92 3.56
C SER A 58 16.06 -2.66 2.75
N ILE A 59 16.12 -1.47 3.39
CA ILE A 59 16.46 -0.21 2.73
C ILE A 59 17.88 -0.26 2.16
N TRP A 60 18.84 -0.74 2.97
CA TRP A 60 20.22 -0.85 2.53
C TRP A 60 20.33 -1.78 1.32
N ARG A 61 19.72 -2.97 1.38
CA ARG A 61 19.71 -3.92 0.25
C ARG A 61 19.01 -3.36 -0.98
N GLY A 62 17.83 -2.78 -0.80
CA GLY A 62 17.00 -2.22 -1.88
C GLY A 62 17.57 -0.98 -2.55
N ASN A 63 18.51 -0.27 -1.90
CA ASN A 63 19.27 0.82 -2.52
C ASN A 63 20.51 0.32 -3.28
N HIS A 64 21.00 -0.90 -3.01
CA HIS A 64 22.18 -1.48 -3.66
C HIS A 64 21.81 -2.53 -4.71
N SER A 65 20.53 -2.91 -4.83
CA SER A 65 20.03 -3.81 -5.86
C SER A 65 19.45 -3.02 -7.03
N GLU A 66 19.94 -3.28 -8.24
CA GLU A 66 19.33 -2.78 -9.47
C GLU A 66 18.11 -3.65 -9.85
N GLY A 67 16.91 -3.11 -9.62
CA GLY A 67 15.72 -3.39 -10.44
C GLY A 67 14.98 -4.72 -10.28
N GLY A 68 13.66 -4.63 -10.52
CA GLY A 68 12.82 -5.74 -10.96
C GLY A 68 12.00 -6.44 -9.88
N SER A 69 10.95 -5.79 -9.36
CA SER A 69 9.80 -6.55 -8.88
C SER A 69 9.09 -7.15 -10.10
N GLY A 70 9.40 -8.41 -10.42
CA GLY A 70 8.69 -9.15 -11.46
C GLY A 70 7.21 -9.23 -11.14
N ASP A 71 6.37 -9.16 -12.19
CA ASP A 71 4.94 -9.41 -12.06
C ASP A 71 4.71 -10.81 -11.52
N ASP A 72 3.80 -10.91 -10.54
CA ASP A 72 3.38 -12.18 -10.00
C ASP A 72 2.45 -12.86 -11.02
N ALA A 73 2.91 -13.97 -11.60
CA ALA A 73 2.16 -14.73 -12.61
C ALA A 73 0.80 -15.23 -12.11
N GLY A 74 0.55 -15.23 -10.79
CA GLY A 74 -0.75 -15.54 -10.20
C GLY A 74 -1.77 -14.40 -10.22
N THR A 75 -1.36 -13.20 -10.64
CA THR A 75 -2.21 -12.00 -10.63
C THR A 75 -2.28 -11.34 -12.00
N ALA A 76 -3.40 -10.71 -12.32
CA ALA A 76 -3.56 -9.89 -13.52
C ALA A 76 -4.18 -8.55 -13.14
N THR A 77 -3.56 -7.47 -13.62
CA THR A 77 -3.96 -6.09 -13.32
C THR A 77 -4.41 -5.38 -14.59
N VAL A 78 -5.54 -4.68 -14.52
CA VAL A 78 -6.02 -3.79 -15.60
C VAL A 78 -6.10 -2.38 -15.08
N LEU A 79 -5.62 -1.44 -15.88
CA LEU A 79 -5.57 -0.02 -15.59
C LEU A 79 -6.49 0.76 -16.53
N LEU A 80 -7.35 1.59 -15.94
CA LEU A 80 -8.22 2.52 -16.61
C LEU A 80 -7.81 3.95 -16.23
N ARG A 81 -7.78 4.86 -17.20
CA ARG A 81 -7.63 6.30 -16.97
C ARG A 81 -8.96 6.98 -17.26
N LEU A 82 -9.30 7.93 -16.41
CA LEU A 82 -10.39 8.87 -16.67
C LEU A 82 -9.81 10.09 -17.39
N ASP A 83 -10.36 10.38 -18.57
CA ASP A 83 -9.82 11.42 -19.46
C ASP A 83 -10.48 12.78 -19.21
N GLU A 84 -11.80 12.82 -19.22
CA GLU A 84 -12.59 14.05 -19.04
C GLU A 84 -13.64 13.85 -17.94
N PRO A 85 -13.85 14.85 -17.06
CA PRO A 85 -14.86 14.78 -16.02
C PRO A 85 -16.25 14.90 -16.66
N ALA A 86 -17.04 13.84 -16.57
CA ALA A 86 -18.47 13.88 -16.88
C ALA A 86 -19.29 14.51 -15.74
N SER A 87 -18.74 14.41 -14.53
CA SER A 87 -19.23 14.99 -13.29
C SER A 87 -18.02 15.43 -12.47
N ASP A 88 -18.25 16.32 -11.51
CA ASP A 88 -17.21 16.75 -10.57
C ASP A 88 -16.79 15.61 -9.63
N GLU A 89 -17.63 14.60 -9.44
CA GLU A 89 -17.42 13.54 -8.45
C GLU A 89 -17.53 12.13 -9.05
N LEU A 90 -16.53 11.29 -8.76
CA LEU A 90 -16.45 9.91 -9.22
C LEU A 90 -17.41 8.98 -8.45
N PRO A 91 -18.10 8.01 -9.10
CA PRO A 91 -18.95 7.05 -8.40
C PRO A 91 -18.11 5.98 -7.67
N VAL A 92 -17.59 6.31 -6.49
CA VAL A 92 -16.70 5.44 -5.70
C VAL A 92 -17.37 4.11 -5.33
N ALA A 93 -18.65 4.15 -4.91
CA ALA A 93 -19.41 2.95 -4.56
C ALA A 93 -19.55 1.96 -5.73
N LEU A 94 -19.77 2.48 -6.96
CA LEU A 94 -19.83 1.69 -8.18
C LEU A 94 -18.52 0.92 -8.39
N ILE A 95 -17.40 1.64 -8.30
CA ILE A 95 -16.05 1.11 -8.52
C ILE A 95 -15.69 0.08 -7.44
N ALA A 96 -15.90 0.42 -6.17
CA ALA A 96 -15.68 -0.50 -5.05
C ALA A 96 -16.53 -1.78 -5.18
N GLY A 97 -17.73 -1.67 -5.74
CA GLY A 97 -18.61 -2.81 -6.02
C GLY A 97 -18.11 -3.78 -7.10
N TYR A 98 -16.98 -3.53 -7.76
CA TYR A 98 -16.29 -4.52 -8.61
C TYR A 98 -15.35 -5.45 -7.82
N THR A 99 -15.21 -5.26 -6.50
CA THR A 99 -14.46 -6.19 -5.64
C THR A 99 -15.07 -7.60 -5.63
N ASP A 100 -16.40 -7.72 -5.68
CA ASP A 100 -17.11 -9.00 -5.88
C ASP A 100 -18.30 -8.75 -6.81
N ARG A 101 -18.17 -9.15 -8.09
CA ARG A 101 -19.20 -8.94 -9.11
C ARG A 101 -19.10 -9.97 -10.22
N TYR A 102 -20.24 -10.35 -10.80
CA TYR A 102 -20.33 -11.31 -11.91
C TYR A 102 -19.70 -12.69 -11.61
N GLY A 103 -19.68 -13.09 -10.33
CA GLY A 103 -19.05 -14.34 -9.89
C GLY A 103 -17.52 -14.31 -9.91
N LEU A 104 -16.91 -13.13 -10.02
CA LEU A 104 -15.47 -12.91 -9.93
C LEU A 104 -15.16 -12.03 -8.73
N ARG A 105 -14.09 -12.37 -8.02
CA ARG A 105 -13.57 -11.64 -6.86
C ARG A 105 -12.26 -10.98 -7.23
N CYS A 106 -12.23 -9.66 -7.26
CA CYS A 106 -10.97 -8.96 -7.38
C CYS A 106 -10.21 -9.06 -6.06
N ASP A 107 -8.90 -9.34 -6.14
CA ASP A 107 -8.02 -9.18 -4.99
C ASP A 107 -8.13 -7.75 -4.45
N LYS A 108 -8.15 -6.79 -5.38
CA LYS A 108 -8.34 -5.38 -5.09
C LYS A 108 -8.93 -4.60 -6.26
N VAL A 109 -9.64 -3.54 -5.91
CA VAL A 109 -10.00 -2.43 -6.80
C VAL A 109 -9.48 -1.14 -6.18
N ARG A 110 -8.71 -0.36 -6.93
CA ARG A 110 -8.03 0.83 -6.43
C ARG A 110 -8.39 2.05 -7.26
N ILE A 111 -8.63 3.16 -6.59
CA ILE A 111 -8.70 4.49 -7.20
C ILE A 111 -7.43 5.22 -6.80
N THR A 112 -6.69 5.72 -7.79
CA THR A 112 -5.44 6.47 -7.58
C THR A 112 -5.56 7.82 -8.29
N SER A 113 -5.23 8.91 -7.60
CA SER A 113 -5.13 10.23 -8.22
C SER A 113 -3.75 10.82 -8.00
N ARG A 114 -3.33 11.62 -8.97
CA ARG A 114 -2.15 12.47 -8.89
C ARG A 114 -2.56 13.91 -9.13
N ASP A 115 -2.34 14.73 -8.12
CA ASP A 115 -2.48 16.18 -8.18
C ASP A 115 -1.11 16.78 -8.45
N ARG A 116 -0.96 17.49 -9.56
CA ARG A 116 0.27 18.20 -9.90
C ARG A 116 -0.04 19.44 -10.71
N ALA A 117 0.55 20.57 -10.32
CA ALA A 117 0.36 21.85 -11.01
C ALA A 117 -1.12 22.26 -11.24
N GLY A 118 -2.00 21.94 -10.29
CA GLY A 118 -3.43 22.24 -10.39
C GLY A 118 -4.24 21.29 -11.28
N GLU A 119 -3.60 20.30 -11.90
CA GLU A 119 -4.29 19.21 -12.60
C GLU A 119 -4.38 17.97 -11.71
N ARG A 120 -5.57 17.38 -11.64
CA ARG A 120 -5.80 16.06 -11.08
C ARG A 120 -5.97 15.06 -12.21
N ARG A 121 -5.19 13.97 -12.18
CA ARG A 121 -5.41 12.81 -13.05
C ARG A 121 -5.76 11.61 -12.21
N THR A 122 -6.76 10.86 -12.64
CA THR A 122 -7.32 9.74 -11.88
C THR A 122 -7.26 8.45 -12.70
N TRP A 123 -6.84 7.38 -12.03
CA TRP A 123 -6.78 6.04 -12.54
C TRP A 123 -7.59 5.09 -11.66
N ILE A 124 -8.21 4.11 -12.31
CA ILE A 124 -8.90 3.01 -11.65
C ILE A 124 -8.17 1.73 -12.04
N THR A 125 -7.81 0.94 -11.04
CA THR A 125 -7.11 -0.32 -11.23
C THR A 125 -7.92 -1.44 -10.62
N LEU A 126 -8.05 -2.55 -11.33
CA LEU A 126 -8.55 -3.81 -10.79
C LEU A 126 -7.45 -4.87 -10.88
N THR A 127 -7.34 -5.71 -9.87
CA THR A 127 -6.41 -6.84 -9.88
C THR A 127 -7.16 -8.12 -9.52
N LEU A 128 -7.08 -9.11 -10.39
CA LEU A 128 -7.57 -10.46 -10.15
C LEU A 128 -6.44 -11.32 -9.62
N ASP A 129 -6.78 -12.19 -8.68
CA ASP A 129 -5.92 -13.27 -8.21
C ASP A 129 -6.48 -14.61 -8.71
N ALA A 130 -5.61 -15.43 -9.29
CA ALA A 130 -6.01 -16.70 -9.88
C ALA A 130 -6.49 -17.70 -8.82
N ALA A 131 -5.87 -17.73 -7.64
CA ALA A 131 -6.23 -18.68 -6.59
C ALA A 131 -7.63 -18.40 -6.03
N GLN A 132 -8.00 -17.12 -5.87
CA GLN A 132 -9.33 -16.69 -5.44
C GLN A 132 -10.43 -16.99 -6.46
N ASN A 133 -10.09 -17.12 -7.75
CA ASN A 133 -11.04 -17.30 -8.85
C ASN A 133 -10.85 -18.60 -9.62
N LEU A 134 -10.13 -19.58 -9.05
CA LEU A 134 -9.66 -20.75 -9.79
C LEU A 134 -10.80 -21.52 -10.46
N SER A 135 -11.92 -21.72 -9.75
CA SER A 135 -13.09 -22.42 -10.30
C SER A 135 -13.71 -21.68 -11.48
N ALA A 136 -13.84 -20.35 -11.40
CA ALA A 136 -14.37 -19.52 -12.48
C ALA A 136 -13.44 -19.49 -13.69
N LEU A 137 -12.12 -19.51 -13.47
CA LEU A 137 -11.13 -19.56 -14.55
C LEU A 137 -11.09 -20.94 -15.23
N GLN A 138 -11.16 -22.03 -14.44
CA GLN A 138 -11.22 -23.40 -14.97
C GLN A 138 -12.48 -23.65 -15.80
N ALA A 139 -13.62 -23.08 -15.39
CA ALA A 139 -14.86 -23.16 -16.15
C ALA A 139 -14.77 -22.50 -17.54
N ARG A 140 -13.86 -21.54 -17.72
CA ARG A 140 -13.62 -20.86 -19.02
C ARG A 140 -12.64 -21.63 -19.90
N SER A 141 -11.55 -22.14 -19.31
CA SER A 141 -10.57 -22.94 -20.03
C SER A 141 -9.64 -23.68 -19.08
N ALA A 142 -9.19 -24.87 -19.51
CA ALA A 142 -8.11 -25.60 -18.85
C ALA A 142 -6.77 -24.83 -18.81
N ARG A 143 -6.62 -23.80 -19.68
CA ARG A 143 -5.44 -22.92 -19.71
C ARG A 143 -5.45 -21.80 -18.66
N ILE A 144 -6.51 -21.66 -17.85
CA ILE A 144 -6.65 -20.63 -16.80
C ILE A 144 -6.42 -19.21 -17.38
N PRO A 145 -7.40 -18.66 -18.14
CA PRO A 145 -7.22 -17.43 -18.91
C PRO A 145 -7.34 -16.18 -18.02
N LEU A 146 -6.36 -15.97 -17.13
CA LEU A 146 -6.40 -14.94 -16.10
C LEU A 146 -6.39 -13.53 -16.70
N GLN A 147 -5.41 -13.21 -17.56
CA GLN A 147 -5.30 -11.89 -18.17
C GLN A 147 -6.53 -11.57 -19.03
N ASP A 148 -6.95 -12.48 -19.91
CA ASP A 148 -8.16 -12.28 -20.73
C ASP A 148 -9.40 -12.03 -19.88
N THR A 149 -9.53 -12.74 -18.74
CA THR A 149 -10.64 -12.54 -17.81
C THR A 149 -10.56 -11.16 -17.14
N ALA A 150 -9.37 -10.73 -16.72
CA ALA A 150 -9.16 -9.39 -16.17
C ALA A 150 -9.51 -8.31 -17.20
N ASP A 151 -9.06 -8.44 -18.45
CA ASP A 151 -9.35 -7.49 -19.54
C ASP A 151 -10.84 -7.40 -19.84
N VAL A 152 -11.58 -8.51 -19.75
CA VAL A 152 -13.04 -8.51 -19.90
C VAL A 152 -13.71 -7.77 -18.73
N VAL A 153 -13.26 -8.00 -17.49
CA VAL A 153 -13.80 -7.28 -16.32
C VAL A 153 -13.49 -5.78 -16.41
N GLY A 154 -12.28 -5.41 -16.81
CA GLY A 154 -11.88 -4.02 -17.00
C GLY A 154 -12.66 -3.33 -18.12
N ARG A 155 -12.90 -4.00 -19.25
CA ARG A 155 -13.79 -3.50 -20.31
C ARG A 155 -15.21 -3.28 -19.81
N ARG A 156 -15.77 -4.24 -19.05
CA ARG A 156 -17.11 -4.08 -18.45
C ARG A 156 -17.19 -2.91 -17.48
N LEU A 157 -16.14 -2.65 -16.69
CA LEU A 157 -16.09 -1.47 -15.83
C LEU A 157 -16.02 -0.19 -16.65
N ALA A 158 -15.17 -0.15 -17.68
CA ALA A 158 -15.07 1.00 -18.57
C ALA A 158 -16.39 1.29 -19.29
N ASP A 159 -17.09 0.26 -19.78
CA ASP A 159 -18.40 0.41 -20.43
C ASP A 159 -19.46 0.92 -19.46
N HIS A 160 -19.52 0.37 -18.24
CA HIS A 160 -20.45 0.83 -17.21
C HIS A 160 -20.15 2.28 -16.78
N LEU A 161 -18.89 2.69 -16.73
CA LEU A 161 -18.53 4.08 -16.48
C LEU A 161 -18.95 4.98 -17.66
N ARG A 162 -18.75 4.55 -18.91
CA ARG A 162 -19.21 5.28 -20.11
C ARG A 162 -20.73 5.43 -20.16
N GLU A 163 -21.47 4.39 -19.78
CA GLU A 163 -22.93 4.45 -19.64
C GLU A 163 -23.37 5.50 -18.60
N ASN A 164 -22.57 5.71 -17.57
CA ASN A 164 -22.76 6.78 -16.57
C ASN A 164 -22.15 8.13 -17.02
N GLY A 165 -21.80 8.28 -18.30
CA GLY A 165 -21.32 9.51 -18.91
C GLY A 165 -19.80 9.70 -18.92
N TRP A 166 -19.01 8.81 -18.29
CA TRP A 166 -17.57 9.00 -18.14
C TRP A 166 -16.75 8.64 -19.38
N THR A 167 -15.76 9.46 -19.72
CA THR A 167 -14.77 9.11 -20.73
C THR A 167 -13.61 8.32 -20.09
N VAL A 168 -13.50 7.04 -20.47
CA VAL A 168 -12.52 6.10 -19.91
C VAL A 168 -11.67 5.48 -21.01
N SER A 169 -10.34 5.48 -20.82
CA SER A 169 -9.37 4.78 -21.67
C SER A 169 -8.65 3.67 -20.90
N VAL A 170 -8.39 2.54 -21.55
CA VAL A 170 -7.55 1.46 -20.99
C VAL A 170 -6.09 1.82 -21.26
N LEU A 171 -5.22 1.67 -20.26
CA LEU A 171 -3.80 1.97 -20.38
C LEU A 171 -2.94 0.75 -20.07
N GLU A 172 -1.94 0.51 -20.92
CA GLU A 172 -0.89 -0.50 -20.69
C GLU A 172 0.30 0.06 -19.89
N VAL A 173 0.42 1.39 -19.81
CA VAL A 173 1.53 2.08 -19.16
C VAL A 173 1.01 3.01 -18.07
N ALA A 174 1.43 2.74 -16.83
CA ALA A 174 1.14 3.61 -15.69
C ALA A 174 2.20 4.70 -15.51
N PRO A 175 1.80 5.88 -15.01
CA PRO A 175 2.75 6.82 -14.45
C PRO A 175 3.37 6.23 -13.17
N ARG A 176 4.68 6.41 -12.99
CA ARG A 176 5.39 5.94 -11.80
C ARG A 176 5.51 7.08 -10.78
N PRO A 177 5.15 6.88 -9.50
CA PRO A 177 5.36 7.88 -8.46
C PRO A 177 6.84 8.21 -8.24
N VAL A 178 7.70 7.20 -8.38
CA VAL A 178 9.15 7.31 -8.24
C VAL A 178 9.78 6.98 -9.59
N SER A 179 10.72 7.81 -10.04
CA SER A 179 11.46 7.62 -11.28
C SER A 179 12.97 7.70 -11.05
N GLY A 180 13.76 7.11 -11.96
CA GLY A 180 15.22 7.17 -11.92
C GLY A 180 15.88 6.38 -10.79
N GLU A 181 17.15 6.69 -10.50
CA GLU A 181 17.95 6.13 -9.41
C GLU A 181 17.56 6.73 -8.05
N ALA A 182 16.28 6.57 -7.69
CA ALA A 182 15.79 7.11 -6.44
C ALA A 182 16.44 6.40 -5.25
N LYS A 183 16.75 7.12 -4.17
CA LYS A 183 17.36 6.57 -2.95
C LYS A 183 16.38 6.62 -1.79
N GLU A 184 16.14 5.47 -1.17
CA GLU A 184 15.29 5.37 0.01
C GLU A 184 16.08 5.73 1.26
N THR A 185 15.49 6.59 2.07
CA THR A 185 15.87 6.82 3.47
C THR A 185 14.77 6.30 4.39
N TRP A 186 15.03 6.27 5.71
CA TRP A 186 14.02 5.81 6.68
C TRP A 186 12.67 6.51 6.56
N ARG A 187 12.66 7.78 6.14
CA ARG A 187 11.44 8.61 6.14
C ARG A 187 10.89 8.90 4.75
N THR A 188 11.73 8.86 3.71
CA THR A 188 11.36 9.40 2.38
C THR A 188 12.22 8.78 1.29
N ILE A 189 11.77 8.88 0.04
CA ILE A 189 12.57 8.62 -1.15
C ILE A 189 12.96 9.94 -1.80
N THR A 190 14.21 10.07 -2.24
CA THR A 190 14.67 11.20 -3.06
C THR A 190 15.04 10.73 -4.46
N ASP A 191 14.58 11.46 -5.48
CA ASP A 191 14.77 11.18 -6.90
C ASP A 191 15.46 12.35 -7.65
N GLY A 192 16.12 13.25 -6.92
CA GLY A 192 16.78 14.44 -7.47
C GLY A 192 15.86 15.64 -7.69
N THR A 193 14.53 15.44 -7.71
CA THR A 193 13.53 16.53 -7.82
C THR A 193 12.93 16.94 -6.48
N GLY A 194 13.44 16.38 -5.38
CA GLY A 194 12.98 16.63 -4.02
C GLY A 194 12.84 15.34 -3.22
N PHE A 195 11.87 15.33 -2.30
CA PHE A 195 11.57 14.23 -1.40
C PHE A 195 10.11 13.78 -1.57
N LEU A 196 9.90 12.53 -1.95
CA LEU A 196 8.57 11.93 -2.00
C LEU A 196 8.36 11.03 -0.78
N THR A 197 7.32 11.33 -0.01
CA THR A 197 7.07 10.64 1.26
C THR A 197 5.66 10.08 1.30
N ALA A 198 5.57 8.76 1.48
CA ALA A 198 4.33 8.04 1.66
C ALA A 198 3.90 8.01 3.14
N TYR A 199 2.61 8.20 3.36
CA TYR A 199 1.92 8.15 4.63
C TYR A 199 0.70 7.24 4.54
N ARG A 200 0.38 6.56 5.64
CA ARG A 200 -0.86 5.81 5.79
C ARG A 200 -1.98 6.75 6.16
N MET A 201 -3.15 6.55 5.56
CA MET A 201 -4.36 7.27 5.95
C MET A 201 -5.20 6.41 6.92
N PRO A 202 -5.83 7.03 7.92
CA PRO A 202 -6.71 6.31 8.84
C PRO A 202 -7.99 5.89 8.14
N THR A 203 -8.34 4.60 8.21
CA THR A 203 -9.59 4.08 7.62
C THR A 203 -10.84 4.65 8.27
N ALA A 204 -10.82 4.86 9.59
CA ALA A 204 -11.98 5.30 10.37
C ALA A 204 -12.41 6.76 10.11
N SER A 205 -11.50 7.60 9.60
CA SER A 205 -11.74 9.01 9.29
C SER A 205 -11.18 9.33 7.90
N LEU A 206 -11.39 8.40 6.97
CA LEU A 206 -10.80 8.44 5.64
C LEU A 206 -11.32 9.63 4.80
N PRO A 207 -12.62 9.95 4.81
CA PRO A 207 -13.14 11.12 4.10
C PRO A 207 -12.46 12.42 4.54
N GLU A 208 -12.33 12.65 5.86
CA GLU A 208 -11.69 13.84 6.41
C GLU A 208 -10.20 13.88 6.08
N ALA A 209 -9.52 12.73 6.17
CA ALA A 209 -8.10 12.64 5.84
C ALA A 209 -7.84 12.93 4.35
N LEU A 210 -8.71 12.48 3.43
CA LEU A 210 -8.60 12.79 1.99
C LEU A 210 -8.79 14.27 1.71
N ALA A 211 -9.82 14.88 2.31
CA ALA A 211 -10.06 16.32 2.19
C ALA A 211 -8.84 17.13 2.68
N ALA A 212 -8.28 16.77 3.84
CA ALA A 212 -7.11 17.44 4.40
C ALA A 212 -5.85 17.25 3.53
N VAL A 213 -5.66 16.07 2.93
CA VAL A 213 -4.56 15.79 2.01
C VAL A 213 -4.69 16.62 0.73
N TRP A 214 -5.88 16.67 0.12
CA TRP A 214 -6.08 17.42 -1.12
C TRP A 214 -6.01 18.94 -0.91
N ALA A 215 -6.31 19.43 0.29
CA ALA A 215 -6.14 20.84 0.66
C ALA A 215 -4.68 21.20 1.01
N HIS A 216 -3.78 20.22 1.19
CA HIS A 216 -2.41 20.48 1.61
C HIS A 216 -1.57 21.09 0.48
N PRO A 217 -0.84 22.19 0.71
CA PRO A 217 0.00 22.80 -0.31
C PRO A 217 1.21 21.91 -0.61
N SER A 218 1.24 21.36 -1.83
CA SER A 218 2.33 20.53 -2.34
C SER A 218 2.45 20.66 -3.86
N GLU A 219 3.66 20.46 -4.39
CA GLU A 219 3.91 20.42 -5.83
C GLU A 219 3.24 19.22 -6.48
N GLU A 220 3.27 18.08 -5.78
CA GLU A 220 2.71 16.82 -6.22
C GLU A 220 2.14 16.04 -5.03
N ILE A 221 0.92 15.54 -5.19
CA ILE A 221 0.27 14.64 -4.23
C ILE A 221 -0.26 13.43 -4.98
N TRP A 222 0.09 12.25 -4.50
CA TRP A 222 -0.55 11.01 -4.90
C TRP A 222 -1.49 10.56 -3.80
N THR A 223 -2.72 10.20 -4.13
CA THR A 223 -3.68 9.61 -3.20
C THR A 223 -4.19 8.30 -3.78
N ALA A 224 -4.21 7.25 -2.98
CA ALA A 224 -4.79 5.97 -3.39
C ALA A 224 -5.67 5.38 -2.30
N VAL A 225 -6.85 4.91 -2.70
CA VAL A 225 -7.76 4.10 -1.88
C VAL A 225 -7.94 2.76 -2.58
N GLU A 226 -7.68 1.69 -1.85
CA GLU A 226 -7.76 0.32 -2.33
C GLU A 226 -8.81 -0.44 -1.54
N PHE A 227 -9.82 -0.94 -2.24
CA PHE A 227 -10.87 -1.80 -1.72
C PHE A 227 -10.52 -3.25 -2.02
N GLY A 228 -10.58 -4.10 -1.02
CA GLY A 228 -10.59 -5.56 -1.17
C GLY A 228 -11.90 -6.14 -0.66
N PRO A 229 -12.06 -7.48 -0.64
CA PRO A 229 -13.25 -8.12 -0.09
C PRO A 229 -13.48 -7.73 1.39
N GLY A 230 -14.47 -6.86 1.65
CA GLY A 230 -14.82 -6.37 2.99
C GLY A 230 -13.73 -5.53 3.70
N THR A 231 -12.74 -5.04 2.95
CA THR A 231 -11.59 -4.32 3.54
C THR A 231 -11.16 -3.13 2.70
N VAL A 232 -10.48 -2.18 3.33
CA VAL A 232 -9.93 -1.00 2.66
C VAL A 232 -8.53 -0.66 3.20
N ALA A 233 -7.68 -0.15 2.33
CA ALA A 233 -6.44 0.52 2.68
C ALA A 233 -6.36 1.85 1.94
N ALA A 234 -5.73 2.85 2.56
CA ALA A 234 -5.51 4.13 1.92
C ALA A 234 -4.14 4.70 2.27
N VAL A 235 -3.50 5.28 1.27
CA VAL A 235 -2.19 5.92 1.40
C VAL A 235 -2.18 7.21 0.61
N CYS A 236 -1.36 8.15 1.04
CA CYS A 236 -0.98 9.29 0.22
C CYS A 236 0.53 9.41 0.15
N ALA A 237 1.05 10.00 -0.92
CA ALA A 237 2.43 10.41 -1.01
C ALA A 237 2.51 11.90 -1.35
N VAL A 238 3.30 12.65 -0.58
CA VAL A 238 3.44 14.10 -0.71
C VAL A 238 4.88 14.39 -1.12
N ARG A 239 5.04 15.22 -2.16
CA ARG A 239 6.33 15.72 -2.62
C ARG A 239 6.69 17.02 -1.92
N THR A 240 7.88 17.08 -1.33
CA THR A 240 8.38 18.29 -0.67
C THR A 240 9.77 18.64 -1.20
N ALA A 241 10.06 19.93 -1.31
CA ALA A 241 11.40 20.41 -1.68
C ALA A 241 12.42 20.13 -0.55
N GLU A 242 11.99 20.31 0.70
CA GLU A 242 12.80 20.04 1.88
C GLU A 242 12.56 18.64 2.44
N ARG A 243 13.54 18.16 3.21
CA ARG A 243 13.46 16.85 3.85
C ARG A 243 12.36 16.85 4.92
N PRO A 244 11.44 15.87 4.91
CA PRO A 244 10.35 15.83 5.88
C PRO A 244 10.85 15.63 7.32
N GLY A 245 10.11 16.23 8.25
CA GLY A 245 10.28 16.05 9.69
C GLY A 245 10.00 14.62 10.17
N SER A 246 10.01 14.40 11.48
CA SER A 246 9.70 13.09 12.07
C SER A 246 8.21 12.75 12.12
N GLY A 247 7.35 13.76 12.09
CA GLY A 247 5.89 13.61 12.05
C GLY A 247 5.35 13.71 10.64
N ALA A 248 4.08 13.34 10.46
CA ALA A 248 3.38 13.63 9.22
C ALA A 248 3.00 15.12 9.15
N PRO A 249 3.02 15.75 7.95
CA PRO A 249 2.70 17.16 7.79
C PRO A 249 1.20 17.46 7.98
N ILE A 250 0.36 16.45 7.80
CA ILE A 250 -1.10 16.55 7.94
C ILE A 250 -1.52 15.71 9.15
N PRO A 251 -2.33 16.26 10.07
CA PRO A 251 -2.83 15.53 11.24
C PRO A 251 -3.56 14.23 10.86
N GLY A 252 -3.42 13.21 11.69
CA GLY A 252 -4.06 11.90 11.49
C GLY A 252 -3.31 10.95 10.56
N LEU A 253 -2.37 11.44 9.74
CA LEU A 253 -1.55 10.57 8.88
C LEU A 253 -0.50 9.77 9.68
N GLY A 254 -0.40 8.48 9.35
CA GLY A 254 0.59 7.57 9.93
C GLY A 254 1.89 7.54 9.14
N THR A 255 3.04 7.70 9.82
CA THR A 255 4.35 7.60 9.16
C THR A 255 4.70 6.15 8.80
N LEU A 256 5.32 5.93 7.63
CA LEU A 256 5.69 4.61 7.12
C LEU A 256 7.20 4.38 7.21
N GLY A 257 7.74 4.49 8.43
CA GLY A 257 9.18 4.39 8.70
C GLY A 257 9.82 3.11 8.14
N GLY A 258 10.72 3.28 7.18
CA GLY A 258 11.46 2.21 6.50
C GLY A 258 10.64 1.29 5.60
N ARG A 259 9.47 1.74 5.13
CA ARG A 259 8.62 1.05 4.15
C ARG A 259 8.29 1.95 2.94
N GLN A 260 9.06 3.01 2.72
CA GLN A 260 8.73 4.04 1.73
C GLN A 260 8.78 3.47 0.32
N ARG A 261 9.84 2.75 -0.03
CA ARG A 261 9.96 2.10 -1.34
C ARG A 261 8.87 1.08 -1.58
N ALA A 262 8.69 0.16 -0.63
CA ALA A 262 7.67 -0.88 -0.75
C ALA A 262 6.27 -0.29 -1.00
N VAL A 263 5.92 0.81 -0.32
CA VAL A 263 4.62 1.48 -0.48
C VAL A 263 4.56 2.29 -1.78
N LEU A 264 5.61 3.01 -2.15
CA LEU A 264 5.66 3.81 -3.38
C LEU A 264 5.71 2.95 -4.65
N ASP A 265 6.38 1.81 -4.60
CA ASP A 265 6.34 0.79 -5.65
C ASP A 265 4.92 0.20 -5.74
N ALA A 266 4.30 -0.12 -4.60
CA ALA A 266 2.94 -0.62 -4.55
C ALA A 266 1.91 0.43 -5.01
N LEU A 267 2.20 1.72 -4.84
CA LEU A 267 1.38 2.87 -5.25
C LEU A 267 1.35 3.07 -6.77
N ASN A 268 2.30 2.49 -7.51
CA ASN A 268 2.22 2.43 -8.96
C ASN A 268 0.86 1.81 -9.37
N PRO A 269 0.06 2.48 -10.22
CA PRO A 269 -1.25 1.98 -10.64
C PRO A 269 -1.24 0.60 -11.31
N LEU A 270 -0.12 0.13 -11.87
CA LEU A 270 0.00 -1.23 -12.43
C LEU A 270 0.53 -2.26 -11.43
N SER A 271 0.95 -1.86 -10.23
CA SER A 271 1.45 -2.83 -9.25
C SER A 271 0.34 -3.76 -8.79
N ALA A 272 0.54 -5.07 -8.93
CA ALA A 272 -0.32 -6.09 -8.33
C ALA A 272 -0.26 -6.11 -6.79
N ARG A 273 0.81 -5.58 -6.17
CA ARG A 273 0.96 -5.54 -4.70
C ARG A 273 -0.05 -4.62 -4.03
N ARG A 274 -0.57 -5.01 -2.86
CA ARG A 274 -1.44 -4.16 -2.04
C ARG A 274 -0.67 -2.96 -1.47
N ILE A 275 -1.31 -1.79 -1.43
CA ILE A 275 -0.65 -0.51 -1.03
C ILE A 275 -0.33 -0.40 0.46
N GLY A 276 -0.96 -1.21 1.29
CA GLY A 276 -0.78 -1.14 2.73
C GLY A 276 -1.52 -2.25 3.44
N ASP A 277 -1.58 -2.13 4.77
CA ASP A 277 -2.30 -3.12 5.55
C ASP A 277 -3.79 -2.76 5.55
N HIS A 278 -4.59 -3.62 4.93
CA HIS A 278 -6.03 -3.52 4.84
C HIS A 278 -6.67 -3.60 6.23
N GLN A 279 -7.69 -2.77 6.45
CA GLN A 279 -8.54 -2.83 7.64
C GLN A 279 -9.96 -3.20 7.22
N PRO A 280 -10.72 -3.90 8.08
CA PRO A 280 -12.14 -4.14 7.84
C PRO A 280 -12.88 -2.83 7.57
N ALA A 281 -13.73 -2.81 6.55
CA ALA A 281 -14.56 -1.67 6.20
C ALA A 281 -15.96 -2.14 5.82
N GLY A 282 -16.97 -1.41 6.31
CA GLY A 282 -18.36 -1.62 5.90
C GLY A 282 -18.61 -1.07 4.49
N PRO A 283 -19.69 -1.53 3.82
CA PRO A 283 -20.05 -1.07 2.47
C PRO A 283 -20.35 0.43 2.41
N ALA A 284 -20.89 1.02 3.49
CA ALA A 284 -21.22 2.44 3.60
C ALA A 284 -20.01 3.36 3.34
N LEU A 285 -18.79 2.93 3.67
CA LEU A 285 -17.59 3.75 3.47
C LEU A 285 -17.41 4.12 1.99
N ALA A 286 -17.72 3.21 1.05
CA ALA A 286 -17.58 3.50 -0.37
C ALA A 286 -18.64 4.50 -0.88
N GLU A 287 -19.78 4.63 -0.20
CA GLU A 287 -20.85 5.58 -0.51
C GLU A 287 -20.57 6.97 0.08
N GLU A 288 -19.89 7.02 1.23
CA GLU A 288 -19.47 8.25 1.90
C GLU A 288 -18.26 8.93 1.25
N LEU A 289 -17.39 8.14 0.61
CA LEU A 289 -16.17 8.65 -0.01
C LEU A 289 -16.48 9.53 -1.23
N ARG A 290 -16.19 10.83 -1.07
CA ARG A 290 -16.19 11.81 -2.14
C ARG A 290 -14.85 11.81 -2.86
N TRP A 291 -14.87 11.73 -4.18
CA TRP A 291 -13.66 11.75 -5.00
C TRP A 291 -13.77 12.77 -6.14
N PRO A 292 -13.28 14.01 -5.92
CA PRO A 292 -13.39 15.05 -6.92
C PRO A 292 -12.42 14.81 -8.08
N MET A 293 -12.86 15.17 -9.28
CA MET A 293 -12.08 15.04 -10.51
C MET A 293 -11.21 16.26 -10.83
N GLY A 294 -11.59 17.44 -10.32
CA GLY A 294 -10.75 18.62 -10.32
C GLY A 294 -9.78 18.64 -9.13
N ALA A 295 -8.63 19.30 -9.28
CA ALA A 295 -7.84 19.68 -8.13
C ALA A 295 -8.64 20.73 -7.33
N GLY A 296 -8.69 20.62 -6.00
CA GLY A 296 -9.32 21.64 -5.16
C GLY A 296 -8.74 23.01 -5.49
N VAL A 297 -9.61 24.02 -5.64
CA VAL A 297 -9.19 25.39 -5.92
C VAL A 297 -8.24 25.83 -4.81
N ARG A 298 -7.00 26.12 -5.19
CA ARG A 298 -5.95 26.61 -4.29
C ARG A 298 -6.24 28.09 -4.01
N THR A 299 -6.90 28.37 -2.89
CA THR A 299 -7.02 29.74 -2.35
C THR A 299 -5.86 30.05 -1.42
#